data_AF-A0A7X8U6U7-F1
#
_entry.id   AF-A0A7X8U6U7-F1
#
_cell.length_a   1.000
_cell.length_b   1.000
_cell.length_c   1.000
_cell.angle_alpha   90.00
_cell.angle_beta   90.00
_cell.angle_gamma   90.00
#
_symmetry.space_group_name_H-M   'P 1'
#
loop_
_entity.id
_entity.type
_entity.pdbx_description
1 polymer ?
#
loop_
_entity_poly.entity_id
_entity_poly.type
_entity_poly.pdbx_seq_one_letter_code
_entity_poly.pdbx_strand_id
1 'polypeptide(L)' 'MVIDEIGHIQDNLDYLGFTESPIYLWDGPVSVILDAGSTAAGKIQVKAIHSVLGDRQLPCGALILT' A
#
# COMPACT_ATOMS: atom_id res chain seq x y z
N MET A 1 6.52 16.54 -2.07
CA MET A 1 6.11 15.76 -3.27
C MET A 1 4.60 15.73 -3.26
N VAL A 2 3.95 16.09 -4.36
CA VAL A 2 2.50 15.93 -4.52
C VAL A 2 2.31 14.67 -5.35
N ILE A 3 1.55 13.71 -4.86
CA ILE A 3 1.22 12.46 -5.56
C ILE A 3 -0.29 12.52 -5.81
N ASP A 4 -0.69 12.63 -7.07
CA ASP A 4 -2.08 12.75 -7.50
C ASP A 4 -2.57 11.55 -8.32
N GLU A 5 -1.69 10.58 -8.57
CA GLU A 5 -2.00 9.36 -9.30
C GLU A 5 -1.56 8.11 -8.52
N ILE A 6 -2.39 7.06 -8.59
CA ILE A 6 -2.13 5.73 -8.02
C ILE A 6 -1.11 4.99 -8.89
N GLY A 7 -0.15 4.34 -8.25
CA GLY A 7 0.80 3.48 -8.93
C GLY A 7 2.19 3.53 -8.31
N HIS A 8 3.16 3.11 -9.12
CA HIS A 8 4.54 3.09 -8.72
C HIS A 8 5.11 4.51 -8.56
N ILE A 9 5.70 4.80 -7.41
CA ILE A 9 6.37 6.09 -7.17
C ILE A 9 7.84 5.97 -7.57
N GLN A 10 8.58 5.12 -6.85
CA GLN A 10 10.02 4.91 -7.05
C GLN A 10 10.49 3.65 -6.30
N ASP A 11 11.60 3.06 -6.75
CA ASP A 11 12.27 1.90 -6.13
C ASP A 11 11.31 0.73 -5.84
N ASN A 12 10.98 0.51 -4.56
CA ASN A 12 10.04 -0.50 -4.11
C ASN A 12 8.80 0.15 -3.45
N LEU A 13 8.54 1.43 -3.73
CA LEU A 13 7.45 2.20 -3.12
C LEU A 13 6.30 2.39 -4.11
N ASP A 14 5.13 1.86 -3.74
CA ASP A 14 3.88 2.02 -4.47
C ASP A 14 2.86 2.82 -3.66
N TYR A 15 2.13 3.68 -4.38
CA TYR A 15 0.96 4.41 -3.90
C TYR A 15 -0.30 3.67 -4.33
N LEU A 16 -1.08 3.15 -3.38
CA LEU A 16 -2.17 2.20 -3.65
C LEU A 16 -3.50 2.64 -3.02
N GLY A 17 -4.61 2.13 -3.53
CA GLY A 17 -5.94 2.33 -2.94
C GLY A 17 -6.72 3.47 -3.59
N PHE A 18 -6.87 4.59 -2.89
CA PHE A 18 -7.58 5.79 -3.36
C PHE A 18 -6.68 7.01 -3.19
N THR A 19 -6.71 7.96 -4.12
CA THR A 19 -5.94 9.19 -3.98
C THR A 19 -6.35 10.01 -2.76
N GLU A 20 -7.62 9.94 -2.33
CA GLU A 20 -8.11 10.64 -1.13
C GLU A 20 -7.85 9.89 0.18
N SER A 21 -7.57 8.58 0.10
CA SER A 21 -7.27 7.73 1.26
C SER A 21 -6.32 6.61 0.84
N PRO A 22 -5.06 6.97 0.57
CA PRO A 22 -4.08 6.03 0.05
C PRO A 22 -3.54 5.14 1.15
N ILE A 23 -2.87 4.08 0.71
CA ILE A 23 -1.87 3.39 1.49
C ILE A 23 -0.58 3.39 0.68
N TYR A 24 0.56 3.32 1.37
CA TYR A 24 1.85 3.16 0.72
C TYR A 24 2.36 1.76 1.00
N LEU A 25 2.79 1.06 -0.04
CA LEU A 25 3.43 -0.24 0.08
C LEU A 25 4.91 -0.08 -0.22
N TRP A 26 5.75 -0.43 0.74
CA TRP A 26 7.18 -0.62 0.50
C TRP A 26 7.48 -2.11 0.36
N ASP A 27 7.83 -2.55 -0.84
CA ASP A 27 8.14 -3.94 -1.17
C ASP A 27 9.64 -4.27 -1.02
N GLY A 28 10.15 -4.14 0.21
CA GLY A 28 11.52 -4.50 0.55
C GLY A 28 11.70 -5.98 0.93
N PRO A 29 12.86 -6.34 1.53
CA PRO A 29 13.11 -7.68 2.10
C PRO A 29 12.01 -8.14 3.08
N VAL A 30 11.40 -7.16 3.74
CA VAL A 30 10.13 -7.31 4.45
C VAL A 30 9.21 -6.23 3.90
N SER A 31 8.06 -6.62 3.35
CA SER A 31 7.09 -5.65 2.86
C SER A 31 6.47 -4.88 4.05
N VAL A 32 6.18 -3.60 3.87
CA VAL A 32 5.64 -2.71 4.91
C VAL A 32 4.49 -1.91 4.33
N ILE A 33 3.42 -1.72 5.10
CA ILE A 33 2.32 -0.82 4.76
C ILE A 33 2.46 0.44 5.64
N LEU A 34 2.53 1.60 5.01
CA LEU A 34 2.46 2.88 5.67
C LEU A 34 1.06 3.47 5.44
N ASP A 35 0.47 4.01 6.52
CA ASP A 35 -0.93 4.45 6.61
C ASP A 35 -1.93 3.26 6.67
N ALA A 36 -3.07 3.47 7.33
CA ALA A 36 -4.20 2.55 7.34
C ALA A 36 -5.22 2.85 6.24
N GLY A 37 -5.20 4.05 5.66
CA GLY A 37 -6.29 4.54 4.83
C GLY A 37 -7.65 4.37 5.54
N SER A 38 -8.65 3.83 4.86
CA SER A 38 -10.02 3.68 5.41
C SER A 38 -10.45 2.22 5.52
N THR A 39 -11.05 1.84 6.66
CA THR A 39 -11.64 0.50 6.85
C THR A 39 -12.74 0.19 5.82
N ALA A 40 -13.47 1.22 5.36
CA ALA A 40 -14.47 1.08 4.30
C ALA A 40 -13.82 0.70 2.93
N ALA A 41 -12.55 1.06 2.74
CA ALA A 41 -11.77 0.78 1.54
C ALA A 41 -10.99 -0.55 1.60
N GLY A 42 -11.09 -1.30 2.71
CA GLY A 42 -10.23 -2.46 2.97
C GLY A 42 -10.18 -3.50 1.83
N LYS A 43 -11.32 -3.79 1.17
CA LYS A 43 -11.33 -4.73 0.02
C LYS A 43 -10.53 -4.23 -1.18
N ILE A 44 -10.53 -2.92 -1.42
CA ILE A 44 -9.84 -2.31 -2.56
C ILE A 44 -8.35 -2.23 -2.25
N GLN A 45 -8.00 -1.81 -1.04
CA GLN A 45 -6.62 -1.80 -0.55
C GLN A 45 -5.99 -3.20 -0.59
N VAL A 46 -6.69 -4.24 -0.10
CA VAL A 46 -6.21 -5.63 -0.16
C VAL A 46 -5.97 -6.08 -1.60
N LYS A 47 -6.90 -5.78 -2.53
CA LYS A 47 -6.70 -6.11 -3.95
C LYS A 47 -5.50 -5.38 -4.55
N ALA A 48 -5.31 -4.10 -4.22
CA ALA A 48 -4.18 -3.32 -4.70
C ALA A 48 -2.86 -3.89 -4.18
N ILE A 49 -2.78 -4.24 -2.88
CA ILE A 49 -1.59 -4.89 -2.32
C ILE A 49 -1.31 -6.22 -3.02
N HIS A 50 -2.32 -7.05 -3.26
CA HIS A 50 -2.15 -8.30 -4.00
C HIS A 50 -1.69 -8.10 -5.44
N SER A 51 -2.04 -7.00 -6.10
CA SER A 51 -1.54 -6.74 -7.46
C SER A 51 -0.03 -6.49 -7.52
N VAL A 52 0.58 -6.06 -6.40
CA VAL A 52 2.04 -5.87 -6.28
C VAL A 52 2.70 -7.11 -5.67
N LEU A 53 2.14 -7.66 -4.59
CA LEU A 53 2.74 -8.76 -3.86
C LEU A 53 2.49 -10.14 -4.48
N GLY A 54 1.46 -10.28 -5.32
CA GLY A 54 0.98 -11.57 -5.81
C GLY A 54 0.46 -12.44 -4.67
N ASP A 55 0.93 -13.69 -4.64
CA ASP A 55 0.58 -14.69 -3.61
C ASP A 55 1.45 -14.60 -2.34
N ARG A 56 2.34 -13.60 -2.24
CA ARG A 56 3.16 -13.40 -1.03
C ARG A 56 2.28 -13.03 0.15
N GLN A 57 2.65 -13.53 1.33
CA GLN A 57 1.98 -13.22 2.59
C GLN A 57 1.89 -11.69 2.77
N LEU A 58 0.69 -11.19 3.03
CA LEU A 58 0.50 -9.79 3.38
C LEU A 58 1.38 -9.43 4.58
N PRO A 59 1.97 -8.23 4.62
CA PRO A 59 2.82 -7.84 5.71
C PRO A 59 2.01 -7.75 7.02
N CYS A 60 2.06 -8.81 7.82
CA CYS A 60 1.40 -8.87 9.13
C CYS A 60 2.15 -8.11 10.23
N GLY A 61 3.35 -7.56 9.94
CA GLY A 61 4.30 -7.11 10.98
C GLY A 61 4.59 -5.62 11.05
N ALA A 62 4.25 -4.83 10.05
CA ALA A 62 4.59 -3.40 10.02
C ALA A 62 3.47 -2.60 9.34
N LEU A 63 2.46 -2.29 10.14
CA LEU A 63 1.49 -1.24 9.84
C LEU A 63 1.93 0.00 10.60
N ILE A 64 2.45 1.00 9.89
CA ILE A 64 2.85 2.27 10.50
C ILE A 64 1.68 3.24 10.34
N LEU A 65 0.97 3.50 11.44
CA LEU A 65 -0.13 4.47 11.52
C LEU A 65 0.46 5.83 11.87
N THR A 66 0.16 6.86 11.07
CA THR A 66 0.55 8.25 11.31
C THR A 66 -0.61 9.11 11.78
#